data_AF-A0AAQ3WCG4-F1
#
_entry.id   AF-A0AAQ3WCG4-F1
#
_cell.length_a   1.000
_cell.length_b   1.000
_cell.length_c   1.000
_cell.angle_alpha   90.00
_cell.angle_beta   90.00
_cell.angle_gamma   90.00
#
_symmetry.space_group_name_H-M   'P 1'
#
loop_
_entity.id
_entity.type
_entity.pdbx_description
1 polymer ?
#
loop_
_entity_poly.entity_id
_entity_poly.type
_entity_poly.pdbx_seq_one_letter_code
_entity_poly.pdbx_strand_id
1 'polypeptide(L)'
;MKECTFVKIKRIFKNHILPYFGQMRIENIEIKHCQNAINLSAKSFKRFKMIMNYAGMIFDYAIRTGLIAMNPTKLVTRPKVKDEVEEKELNFYTKEELTLFFSYLEKEKEPKIYSLFRVLAFTGIRKVVNNLN
;
A
#
# COMPACT_ATOMS: atom_id res chain seq x y z
N MET A 1 -2.50 -10.87 13.35
CA MET A 1 -2.10 -9.80 12.41
C MET A 1 -0.65 -10.06 12.01
N LYS A 2 -0.31 -10.13 10.71
CA LYS A 2 1.08 -10.37 10.30
C LYS A 2 1.95 -9.17 10.69
N GLU A 3 3.16 -9.42 11.19
CA GLU A 3 4.08 -8.38 11.68
C GLU A 3 4.36 -7.27 10.64
N CYS A 4 4.60 -7.67 9.39
CA CYS A 4 4.75 -6.73 8.26
C CYS A 4 3.53 -5.82 8.05
N THR A 5 2.32 -6.30 8.32
CA THR A 5 1.09 -5.51 8.20
C THR A 5 1.02 -4.47 9.32
N PHE A 6 1.40 -4.84 10.54
CA PHE A 6 1.43 -3.92 11.68
C PHE A 6 2.44 -2.79 11.46
N VAL A 7 3.66 -3.11 11.05
CA VAL A 7 4.71 -2.12 10.76
C VAL A 7 4.26 -1.13 9.68
N LYS A 8 3.65 -1.62 8.59
CA LYS A 8 3.10 -0.78 7.52
C LYS A 8 2.02 0.16 8.05
N ILE A 9 1.09 -0.35 8.85
CA ILE A 9 0.01 0.44 9.43
C ILE A 9 0.56 1.51 10.36
N LYS A 10 1.48 1.16 11.27
CA LYS A 10 2.13 2.11 12.19
C LYS A 10 2.81 3.25 11.41
N ARG A 11 3.49 2.94 10.31
CA ARG A 11 4.12 3.94 9.42
C ARG A 11 3.09 4.84 8.75
N ILE A 12 1.98 4.29 8.26
CA ILE A 12 0.88 5.07 7.67
C ILE A 12 0.31 6.04 8.71
N PHE A 13 0.07 5.57 9.93
CA PHE A 13 -0.43 6.41 11.00
C PHE A 13 0.53 7.56 11.33
N LYS A 14 1.80 7.24 11.59
CA LYS A 14 2.83 8.22 11.93
C LYS A 14 3.02 9.27 10.85
N ASN A 15 3.07 8.86 9.58
CA ASN A 15 3.50 9.74 8.50
C ASN A 15 2.34 10.44 7.79
N HIS A 16 1.11 9.92 7.88
CA HIS A 16 0.01 10.40 7.04
C HIS A 16 -1.30 10.66 7.77
N ILE A 17 -1.59 10.00 8.89
CA ILE A 17 -2.87 10.20 9.60
C ILE A 17 -2.68 11.18 10.76
N LEU A 18 -1.69 10.94 11.62
CA LEU A 18 -1.41 11.79 12.77
C LEU A 18 -1.00 13.23 12.42
N PRO A 19 -0.25 13.51 11.33
CA PRO A 19 0.06 14.89 10.96
C PRO A 19 -1.18 15.75 10.64
N TYR A 20 -2.30 15.13 10.25
CA TYR A 20 -3.54 15.84 9.92
C TYR A 20 -4.52 15.87 11.08
N PHE A 21 -4.74 14.73 11.75
CA PHE A 21 -5.78 14.58 12.76
C PHE A 21 -5.25 14.53 14.18
N GLY A 22 -3.95 14.33 14.39
CA GLY A 22 -3.37 14.00 15.70
C GLY A 22 -3.46 15.10 16.74
N GLN A 23 -3.63 16.36 16.32
CA GLN A 23 -3.85 17.50 17.22
C GLN A 23 -5.34 17.82 17.44
N MET A 24 -6.25 17.12 16.75
CA MET A 24 -7.68 17.35 16.83
C MET A 24 -8.34 16.35 17.78
N ARG A 25 -9.29 16.83 18.59
CA ARG A 25 -10.18 15.93 19.33
C ARG A 25 -11.11 15.22 18.36
N ILE A 26 -11.30 13.92 18.55
CA ILE A 26 -12.04 13.07 17.59
C ILE A 26 -13.48 13.55 17.36
N GLU A 27 -14.12 14.09 18.40
CA GLU A 27 -15.46 14.66 18.38
C GLU A 27 -15.58 15.95 17.54
N ASN A 28 -14.47 16.68 17.37
CA ASN A 28 -14.43 17.93 16.60
C ASN A 28 -14.07 17.70 15.13
N ILE A 29 -13.79 16.46 14.72
CA ILE A 29 -13.41 16.16 13.34
C ILE A 29 -14.66 16.04 12.48
N GLU A 30 -15.00 17.15 11.82
CA GLU A 30 -16.05 17.21 10.80
C GLU A 30 -15.63 16.69 9.41
N ILE A 31 -16.63 16.48 8.54
CA ILE A 31 -16.49 16.02 7.14
C ILE A 31 -15.50 16.91 6.36
N LYS A 32 -15.52 18.24 6.56
CA LYS A 32 -14.64 19.20 5.87
C LYS A 32 -13.16 18.92 6.13
N HIS A 33 -12.80 18.50 7.34
CA HIS A 33 -11.42 18.13 7.68
C HIS A 33 -11.00 16.86 6.94
N CYS A 34 -11.89 15.87 6.88
CA CYS A 34 -11.64 14.64 6.14
C CYS A 34 -11.53 14.89 4.62
N GLN A 35 -12.33 15.81 4.07
CA GLN A 35 -12.25 16.21 2.66
C GLN A 35 -10.92 16.90 2.35
N ASN A 36 -10.45 17.78 3.24
CA ASN A 36 -9.15 18.42 3.07
C ASN A 36 -8.00 17.40 3.16
N ALA A 37 -8.07 16.46 4.11
CA ALA A 37 -7.06 15.41 4.28
C ALA A 37 -6.96 14.49 3.05
N ILE A 38 -8.10 14.07 2.48
CA ILE A 38 -8.09 13.23 1.28
C ILE A 38 -7.60 13.99 0.05
N ASN A 39 -7.95 15.28 -0.09
CA ASN A 39 -7.51 16.11 -1.19
C ASN A 39 -6.00 16.35 -1.15
N LEU A 40 -5.43 16.64 0.02
CA LEU A 40 -3.98 16.77 0.17
C LEU A 40 -3.28 15.44 -0.11
N SER A 41 -3.79 14.34 0.47
CA SER A 41 -3.20 13.02 0.26
C SER A 41 -3.25 12.58 -1.20
N ALA A 42 -4.31 12.93 -1.94
CA ALA A 42 -4.46 12.61 -3.35
C ALA A 42 -3.44 13.34 -4.24
N LYS A 43 -2.99 14.54 -3.85
CA LYS A 43 -1.93 15.27 -4.58
C LYS A 43 -0.56 14.60 -4.45
N SER A 44 -0.29 13.95 -3.32
CA SER A 44 1.05 13.42 -3.01
C SER A 44 1.19 11.91 -3.17
N PHE A 45 0.09 11.14 -3.13
CA PHE A 45 0.16 9.68 -3.06
C PHE A 45 -0.90 8.99 -3.93
N LYS A 46 -0.50 8.08 -4.82
CA LYS A 46 -1.43 7.18 -5.55
C LYS A 46 -2.30 6.33 -4.59
N ARG A 47 -1.82 6.05 -3.37
CA ARG A 47 -2.49 5.21 -2.35
C ARG A 47 -3.31 6.00 -1.31
N PHE A 48 -3.67 7.27 -1.56
CA PHE A 48 -4.44 8.09 -0.62
C PHE A 48 -5.74 7.43 -0.11
N LYS A 49 -6.41 6.61 -0.94
CA LYS A 49 -7.60 5.84 -0.55
C LYS A 49 -7.32 4.91 0.64
N MET A 50 -6.14 4.28 0.66
CA MET A 50 -5.71 3.40 1.75
C MET A 50 -5.51 4.18 3.05
N ILE A 51 -4.91 5.36 2.98
CA ILE A 51 -4.70 6.25 4.13
C ILE A 51 -6.06 6.62 4.75
N MET A 52 -7.02 7.05 3.93
CA MET A 52 -8.35 7.40 4.41
C MET A 52 -9.14 6.21 4.95
N ASN A 53 -8.96 5.02 4.40
CA ASN A 53 -9.60 3.81 4.94
C ASN A 53 -9.09 3.51 6.35
N TYR A 54 -7.78 3.60 6.61
CA TYR A 54 -7.22 3.40 7.95
C TYR A 54 -7.66 4.48 8.94
N ALA A 55 -7.76 5.74 8.51
CA ALA A 55 -8.34 6.80 9.33
C ALA A 55 -9.83 6.50 9.65
N GLY A 56 -10.59 6.05 8.65
CA GLY A 56 -11.99 5.65 8.79
C GLY A 56 -12.22 4.57 9.84
N MET A 57 -11.29 3.62 9.98
CA MET A 57 -11.36 2.58 11.02
C MET A 57 -11.30 3.13 12.44
N ILE A 58 -10.57 4.24 12.66
CA ILE A 58 -10.54 4.93 13.96
C ILE A 58 -11.91 5.54 14.26
N PHE A 59 -12.52 6.21 13.30
CA PHE A 59 -13.86 6.80 13.48
C PHE A 59 -14.93 5.71 13.67
N ASP A 60 -14.83 4.58 12.96
CA ASP A 60 -15.70 3.43 13.19
C ASP A 60 -15.54 2.87 14.61
N TYR A 61 -14.32 2.89 15.17
CA TYR A 61 -14.09 2.54 16.56
C TYR A 61 -14.68 3.56 17.53
N ALA A 62 -14.52 4.85 17.26
CA ALA A 62 -15.07 5.93 18.08
C ALA A 62 -16.61 5.90 18.17
N ILE A 63 -17.29 5.46 17.09
CA ILE A 63 -18.74 5.20 17.12
C ILE A 63 -19.07 4.05 18.06
N ARG A 64 -18.34 2.92 17.97
CA ARG A 64 -18.57 1.76 18.84
C ARG A 64 -18.37 2.09 20.32
N THR A 65 -17.48 3.04 20.63
CA THR A 65 -17.26 3.51 22.00
C THR A 65 -18.17 4.67 22.42
N GLY A 66 -19.09 5.11 21.55
CA GLY A 66 -20.04 6.19 21.85
C GLY A 66 -19.46 7.60 21.86
N LEU A 67 -18.24 7.81 21.33
CA LEU A 67 -17.60 9.14 21.30
C LEU A 67 -18.18 10.05 20.21
N ILE A 68 -18.62 9.47 19.10
CA ILE A 68 -19.21 10.20 17.97
C ILE A 68 -20.41 9.42 17.42
N ALA A 69 -21.38 10.12 16.84
CA ALA A 69 -22.57 9.49 16.27
C ALA A 69 -22.37 8.99 14.83
N MET A 70 -21.41 9.55 14.09
CA MET A 70 -21.25 9.30 12.66
C MET A 70 -19.78 9.33 12.24
N ASN A 71 -19.43 8.55 11.20
CA ASN A 71 -18.09 8.51 10.65
C ASN A 71 -17.95 9.57 9.53
N PRO A 72 -17.21 10.68 9.75
CA PRO A 72 -17.06 11.75 8.76
C PRO A 72 -16.37 11.28 7.47
N THR A 73 -15.57 10.20 7.51
CA THR A 73 -14.85 9.68 6.34
C THR A 73 -15.73 8.95 5.34
N LYS A 74 -16.97 8.60 5.69
CA LYS A 74 -17.91 7.92 4.77
C LYS A 74 -18.59 8.91 3.82
N LEU A 75 -18.64 10.18 4.20
CA LEU A 75 -19.32 11.24 3.46
C LEU A 75 -18.37 12.09 2.60
N VAL A 76 -17.07 11.77 2.57
CA VAL A 76 -16.12 12.50 1.72
C VAL A 76 -16.21 12.06 0.27
N THR A 77 -16.16 13.04 -0.63
CA THR A 77 -16.07 12.79 -2.06
C THR A 77 -14.63 12.43 -2.40
N ARG A 78 -14.43 11.23 -2.93
CA ARG A 78 -13.10 10.74 -3.31
C ARG A 78 -12.70 11.34 -4.65
N PRO A 79 -11.54 12.02 -4.76
CA PRO A 79 -11.04 12.47 -6.05
C PRO A 79 -10.95 11.30 -7.03
N LYS A 80 -11.43 11.51 -8.26
CA LYS A 80 -11.17 10.57 -9.35
C LYS A 80 -9.68 10.63 -9.63
N VAL A 81 -9.02 9.50 -9.44
CA VAL A 81 -7.67 9.32 -9.96
C VAL A 81 -7.86 9.28 -11.46
N LYS A 82 -7.28 10.25 -12.19
CA LYS A 82 -6.99 9.98 -13.60
C LYS A 82 -6.02 8.83 -13.53
N ASP A 83 -6.51 7.62 -13.80
CA ASP A 83 -5.62 6.55 -14.19
C ASP A 83 -5.00 7.10 -15.48
N GLU A 84 -3.84 7.73 -15.36
CA GLU A 84 -2.90 7.70 -16.46
C GLU A 84 -2.81 6.21 -16.73
N VAL A 85 -3.45 5.80 -17.82
CA VAL A 85 -3.13 4.55 -18.49
C VAL A 85 -1.71 4.79 -19.01
N GLU A 86 -0.74 4.89 -18.11
CA GLU A 86 0.53 4.23 -18.31
C GLU A 86 0.05 2.83 -18.67
N GLU A 87 0.02 2.52 -19.97
CA GLU A 87 0.09 1.15 -20.43
C GLU A 87 1.14 0.54 -19.52
N LYS A 88 0.69 -0.25 -18.53
CA LYS A 88 1.62 -0.90 -17.64
C LYS A 88 2.41 -1.76 -18.60
N GLU A 89 3.60 -1.30 -18.97
CA GLU A 89 4.55 -2.13 -19.67
C GLU A 89 4.56 -3.43 -18.87
N LEU A 90 4.05 -4.45 -19.53
CA LEU A 90 3.84 -5.75 -18.95
C LEU A 90 5.24 -6.22 -18.59
N ASN A 91 5.65 -6.00 -17.34
CA ASN A 91 7.00 -6.25 -16.84
C ASN A 91 7.16 -7.76 -16.59
N PHE A 92 7.02 -8.51 -17.68
CA PHE A 92 7.11 -9.95 -17.76
C PHE A 92 8.15 -10.27 -18.82
N TYR A 93 9.01 -11.23 -18.51
CA TYR A 93 9.91 -11.76 -19.51
C TYR A 93 9.11 -12.53 -20.57
N THR A 94 9.36 -12.20 -21.84
CA THR A 94 9.05 -13.08 -22.96
C THR A 94 9.88 -14.35 -22.86
N LYS A 95 9.50 -15.37 -23.65
CA LYS A 95 10.24 -16.64 -23.68
C LYS A 95 11.69 -16.43 -24.12
N GLU A 96 11.89 -15.52 -25.08
CA GLU A 96 13.16 -15.17 -25.66
C GLU A 96 14.05 -14.46 -24.63
N GLU A 97 13.50 -13.46 -23.92
CA GLU A 97 14.23 -12.74 -22.88
C GLU A 97 14.58 -13.64 -21.68
N LEU A 98 13.68 -14.54 -21.27
CA LEU A 98 13.94 -15.48 -20.21
C LEU A 98 15.04 -16.48 -20.60
N THR A 99 15.02 -16.95 -21.85
CA THR A 99 16.06 -17.86 -22.38
C THR A 99 17.41 -17.15 -22.43
N LEU A 100 17.43 -15.90 -22.88
CA LEU A 100 18.64 -15.07 -22.89
C LEU A 100 19.18 -14.86 -21.48
N PHE A 101 18.31 -14.56 -20.51
CA PHE A 101 18.67 -14.44 -19.09
C PHE A 101 19.32 -15.71 -18.53
N PHE A 102 18.76 -16.90 -18.80
CA PHE A 102 19.36 -18.16 -18.38
C PHE A 102 20.73 -18.42 -19.05
N SER A 103 20.91 -18.00 -20.30
CA SER A 103 22.20 -18.15 -21.00
C SER A 103 23.33 -17.32 -20.36
N TYR A 104 23.01 -16.17 -19.76
CA TYR A 104 23.96 -15.37 -18.99
C TYR A 104 24.21 -15.97 -17.61
N LEU A 105 23.16 -16.44 -16.93
CA LEU A 105 23.28 -17.12 -15.63
C LEU A 105 24.18 -18.36 -15.67
N GLU A 106 24.15 -19.13 -16.77
CA GLU A 106 25.02 -20.30 -16.94
C GLU A 106 26.50 -19.93 -17.01
N LYS A 107 26.83 -18.74 -17.51
CA LYS A 107 28.22 -18.24 -17.60
C LYS A 107 28.79 -17.81 -16.25
N GLU A 108 27.93 -17.36 -15.34
CA GLU A 108 28.31 -16.95 -13.98
C GLU A 108 28.72 -18.13 -13.07
N LYS A 109 28.50 -19.38 -13.51
CA LYS A 109 28.89 -20.62 -12.80
C LYS A 109 28.41 -20.70 -11.34
N GLU A 110 27.27 -20.09 -11.04
CA GLU A 110 26.62 -20.12 -9.72
C GLU A 110 25.40 -21.06 -9.73
N PRO A 111 25.59 -22.39 -9.51
CA PRO A 111 24.53 -23.37 -9.69
C PRO A 111 23.34 -23.14 -8.76
N LYS A 112 23.56 -22.59 -7.56
CA LYS A 112 22.49 -22.25 -6.61
C LYS A 112 21.55 -21.17 -7.15
N ILE A 113 22.12 -20.14 -7.77
CA ILE A 113 21.36 -19.02 -8.34
C ILE A 113 20.58 -19.51 -9.56
N TYR A 114 21.22 -20.32 -10.42
CA TYR A 114 20.56 -20.93 -11.58
C TYR A 114 19.35 -21.79 -11.17
N SER A 115 19.53 -22.71 -10.23
CA SER A 115 18.45 -23.56 -9.73
C SER A 115 17.32 -22.75 -9.10
N LEU A 116 17.65 -21.68 -8.34
CA LEU A 116 16.65 -20.78 -7.76
C LEU A 116 15.78 -20.11 -8.84
N PHE A 117 16.39 -19.47 -9.83
CA PHE A 117 15.64 -18.82 -10.90
C PHE A 117 14.85 -19.81 -11.75
N ARG A 118 15.38 -21.02 -11.95
CA ARG A 118 14.66 -22.09 -12.64
C ARG A 118 13.41 -22.53 -11.86
N VAL A 119 13.51 -22.73 -10.56
CA VAL A 119 12.33 -23.04 -9.73
C VAL A 119 11.33 -21.88 -9.79
N LEU A 120 11.78 -20.63 -9.64
CA LEU A 120 10.91 -19.45 -9.68
C LEU A 120 10.17 -19.30 -11.01
N ALA A 121 10.87 -19.47 -12.14
CA ALA A 121 10.30 -19.32 -13.48
C ALA A 121 9.25 -20.38 -13.82
N PHE A 122 9.44 -21.62 -13.37
CA PHE A 122 8.54 -22.74 -13.72
C PHE A 122 7.40 -22.94 -12.71
N THR A 123 7.57 -22.54 -11.45
CA THR A 123 6.56 -22.75 -10.41
C THR A 123 5.76 -21.50 -10.06
N GLY A 124 6.25 -20.30 -10.42
CA GLY A 124 5.64 -19.03 -10.05
C GLY A 124 5.62 -18.76 -8.54
N ILE A 125 6.45 -19.47 -7.76
CA ILE A 125 6.54 -19.27 -6.31
C ILE A 125 6.97 -17.82 -6.03
N ARG A 126 6.24 -17.15 -5.13
CA ARG A 126 6.52 -15.77 -4.74
C ARG A 126 7.57 -15.75 -3.64
N LYS A 127 8.53 -14.83 -3.73
CA LYS A 127 9.52 -14.57 -2.67
C LYS A 127 8.81 -14.21 -1.36
N VAL A 128 9.05 -14.99 -0.31
CA VAL A 128 8.64 -14.64 1.05
C VAL A 128 9.72 -13.75 1.65
N VAL A 129 9.41 -12.48 1.87
CA VAL A 129 10.30 -11.54 2.56
C VAL A 129 9.96 -11.59 4.05
N ASN A 130 10.77 -12.29 4.83
CA ASN A 130 10.77 -12.18 6.29
C ASN A 130 11.79 -11.11 6.69
N ASN A 131 11.31 -9.99 7.23
CA ASN A 131 12.18 -8.96 7.79
C ASN A 131 12.53 -9.35 9.22
N LEU A 132 13.58 -10.15 9.40
CA LEU A 132 14.32 -10.22 10.66
C LEU A 132 15.46 -9.20 10.53
N ASN A 133 15.30 -8.05 11.17
CA ASN A 133 16.34 -7.11 11.63
C ASN A 133 15.66 -5.98 12.41
#